data_AF-A0A9E1WMX9-F1
#
_entry.id   AF-A0A9E1WMX9-F1
#
_cell.length_a   1.000
_cell.length_b   1.000
_cell.length_c   1.000
_cell.angle_alpha   90.00
_cell.angle_beta   90.00
_cell.angle_gamma   90.00
#
_symmetry.space_group_name_H-M   'P 1'
#
loop_
_entity.id
_entity.type
_entity.pdbx_description
1 polymer ?
#
loop_
_entity_poly.entity_id
_entity_poly.type
_entity_poly.pdbx_seq_one_letter_code
_entity_poly.pdbx_strand_id
1 'polypeptide(L)'
;MNNIPLLYNGPDEAKSLYIFAHGAGAPMDTEFMNYFTDHLADAGVRILRFEFPYMALRRDGHGRRPPNGQKILLETWRQVISKARETHKGAIYIGGKSMGGRMASMIADECSVSGLILLGYPFYAPKKIDKPRIEHLIDIKTPTLILQGERDVMGSKEVVEKYPLSKNINISWVTDGDHGLVPRKKSGLTSEDNYSAAITIIRNFLKN
;
A
#
# COMPACT_ATOMS: atom_id res chain seq x y z
N MET A 1 -1.08 -9.00 24.44
CA MET A 1 -1.02 -8.64 23.01
C MET A 1 -1.85 -7.39 22.85
N ASN A 2 -1.23 -6.26 22.51
CA ASN A 2 -1.91 -4.97 22.53
C ASN A 2 -2.99 -4.92 21.44
N ASN A 3 -4.16 -4.38 21.79
CA ASN A 3 -5.23 -4.13 20.83
C ASN A 3 -4.71 -3.11 19.81
N ILE A 4 -4.48 -3.53 18.56
CA ILE A 4 -4.04 -2.61 17.50
C ILE A 4 -5.24 -1.73 17.14
N PRO A 5 -5.17 -0.40 17.30
CA PRO A 5 -6.28 0.47 16.90
C PRO A 5 -6.54 0.34 15.40
N LEU A 6 -7.80 0.06 15.05
CA LEU A 6 -8.26 -0.07 13.67
C LEU A 6 -9.19 1.10 13.35
N LEU A 7 -8.89 1.81 12.27
CA LEU A 7 -9.69 2.91 11.75
C LEU A 7 -10.41 2.45 10.49
N TYR A 8 -11.73 2.57 10.47
CA TYR A 8 -12.56 2.15 9.36
C TYR A 8 -13.22 3.34 8.66
N ASN A 9 -13.32 3.26 7.33
CA ASN A 9 -14.04 4.20 6.47
C ASN A 9 -14.84 3.42 5.41
N GLY A 10 -15.95 3.98 4.92
CA GLY A 10 -16.80 3.34 3.91
C GLY A 10 -17.89 2.43 4.50
N PRO A 11 -18.76 1.83 3.67
CA PRO A 11 -19.93 1.09 4.14
C PRO A 11 -19.58 -0.25 4.80
N ASP A 12 -20.22 -0.58 5.93
CA ASP A 12 -20.00 -1.85 6.65
C ASP A 12 -20.31 -3.09 5.78
N GLU A 13 -21.31 -2.98 4.90
CA GLU A 13 -21.78 -4.05 4.01
C GLU A 13 -21.03 -4.11 2.66
N ALA A 14 -19.87 -3.44 2.54
CA ALA A 14 -19.09 -3.51 1.31
C ALA A 14 -18.67 -4.96 1.00
N LYS A 15 -18.70 -5.34 -0.29
CA LYS A 15 -18.22 -6.68 -0.72
C LYS A 15 -16.70 -6.84 -0.60
N SER A 16 -15.97 -5.72 -0.68
CA SER A 16 -14.51 -5.68 -0.68
C SER A 16 -14.01 -4.82 0.47
N LEU A 17 -13.04 -5.35 1.21
CA LEU A 17 -12.28 -4.65 2.24
C LEU A 17 -10.86 -4.42 1.74
N TYR A 18 -10.39 -3.18 1.73
CA TYR A 18 -8.99 -2.84 1.50
C TYR A 18 -8.32 -2.44 2.82
N ILE A 19 -7.37 -3.26 3.27
CA ILE A 19 -6.51 -2.96 4.41
C ILE A 19 -5.33 -2.13 3.92
N PHE A 20 -5.26 -0.86 4.33
CA PHE A 20 -4.37 0.15 3.77
C PHE A 20 -3.34 0.65 4.79
N ALA A 21 -2.11 0.14 4.73
CA ALA A 21 -1.06 0.47 5.69
C ALA A 21 -0.21 1.68 5.30
N HIS A 22 0.23 2.43 6.31
CA HIS A 22 1.08 3.60 6.16
C HIS A 22 2.56 3.24 5.86
N GLY A 23 3.33 4.25 5.42
CA GLY A 23 4.77 4.12 5.19
C GLY A 23 5.62 4.30 6.46
N ALA A 24 6.95 4.19 6.33
CA ALA A 24 7.89 4.27 7.46
C ALA A 24 7.92 5.62 8.23
N GLY A 25 7.59 6.70 7.53
CA GLY A 25 7.88 8.07 8.00
C GLY A 25 6.73 8.73 8.75
N ALA A 26 5.49 8.43 8.35
CA ALA A 26 4.31 9.21 8.70
C ALA A 26 3.13 8.29 9.04
N PRO A 27 2.19 8.76 9.88
CA PRO A 27 1.08 7.97 10.38
C PRO A 27 0.02 7.64 9.32
N MET A 28 -1.01 6.88 9.72
CA MET A 28 -2.08 6.41 8.83
C MET A 28 -3.07 7.49 8.37
N ASP A 29 -3.01 8.69 8.95
CA ASP A 29 -3.92 9.83 8.76
C ASP A 29 -3.26 11.03 8.05
N THR A 30 -2.21 10.78 7.26
CA THR A 30 -1.64 11.80 6.36
C THR A 30 -2.63 12.19 5.26
N GLU A 31 -2.48 13.39 4.69
CA GLU A 31 -3.31 13.87 3.56
C GLU A 31 -3.37 12.85 2.41
N PHE A 32 -2.24 12.23 2.05
CA PHE A 32 -2.20 11.16 1.06
C PHE A 32 -3.10 9.99 1.43
N MET A 33 -2.98 9.48 2.67
CA MET A 33 -3.75 8.31 3.10
C MET A 33 -5.24 8.65 3.23
N ASN A 34 -5.59 9.82 3.76
CA ASN A 34 -6.99 10.29 3.85
C ASN A 34 -7.58 10.44 2.45
N TYR A 35 -6.89 11.10 1.52
CA TYR A 35 -7.38 11.30 0.16
C TYR A 35 -7.79 9.99 -0.51
N PHE A 36 -6.92 8.98 -0.53
CA PHE A 36 -7.26 7.68 -1.11
C PHE A 36 -8.36 6.96 -0.31
N THR A 37 -8.35 7.06 1.01
CA THR A 37 -9.34 6.40 1.87
C THR A 37 -10.73 6.96 1.64
N ASP A 38 -10.88 8.29 1.65
CA ASP A 38 -12.16 8.97 1.56
C ASP A 38 -12.78 8.75 0.18
N HIS A 39 -12.02 8.92 -0.90
CA HIS A 39 -12.53 8.73 -2.26
C HIS A 39 -12.83 7.27 -2.61
N LEU A 40 -12.11 6.30 -2.04
CA LEU A 40 -12.46 4.88 -2.21
C LEU A 40 -13.67 4.50 -1.35
N ALA A 41 -13.80 5.07 -0.15
CA ALA A 41 -14.97 4.89 0.71
C ALA A 41 -16.25 5.43 0.08
N ASP A 42 -16.20 6.64 -0.49
CA ASP A 42 -17.31 7.24 -1.24
C ASP A 42 -17.70 6.42 -2.47
N ALA A 43 -16.75 5.65 -3.01
CA ALA A 43 -16.98 4.71 -4.10
C ALA A 43 -17.51 3.33 -3.64
N GLY A 44 -17.84 3.16 -2.36
CA GLY A 44 -18.45 1.94 -1.81
C GLY A 44 -17.47 0.85 -1.38
N VAL A 45 -16.17 1.17 -1.25
CA VAL A 45 -15.15 0.24 -0.75
C VAL A 45 -15.02 0.39 0.76
N ARG A 46 -14.98 -0.70 1.52
CA ARG A 46 -14.62 -0.62 2.94
C ARG A 46 -13.10 -0.51 3.05
N ILE A 47 -12.62 0.47 3.82
CA ILE A 47 -11.20 0.68 4.07
C ILE A 47 -10.92 0.44 5.55
N LEU A 48 -9.82 -0.27 5.85
CA LEU A 48 -9.29 -0.45 7.20
C LEU A 48 -7.86 0.05 7.22
N ARG A 49 -7.57 1.02 8.09
CA ARG A 49 -6.22 1.52 8.37
C ARG A 49 -5.81 1.15 9.79
N PHE A 50 -4.51 0.97 9.97
CA PHE A 50 -3.91 0.68 11.27
C PHE A 50 -2.51 1.29 11.33
N GLU A 51 -1.95 1.36 12.54
CA GLU A 51 -0.57 1.76 12.74
C GLU A 51 0.29 0.57 13.17
N PHE A 52 1.48 0.45 12.57
CA PHE A 52 2.49 -0.46 13.09
C PHE A 52 2.92 -0.04 14.50
N PRO A 53 3.40 -0.97 15.36
CA PRO A 53 3.65 -0.68 16.78
C PRO A 53 4.53 0.54 17.05
N TYR A 54 5.57 0.78 16.24
CA TYR A 54 6.42 1.96 16.39
C TYR A 54 5.70 3.28 16.13
N MET A 55 4.69 3.29 15.25
CA MET A 55 3.92 4.48 14.92
C MET A 55 2.82 4.73 15.94
N ALA A 56 2.16 3.67 16.42
CA ALA A 56 1.22 3.76 17.54
C ALA A 56 1.92 4.39 18.77
N LEU A 57 3.13 3.94 19.10
CA LEU A 57 3.92 4.54 20.19
C LEU A 57 4.26 6.03 19.94
N ARG A 58 4.50 6.43 18.68
CA ARG A 58 4.72 7.86 18.35
C ARG A 58 3.45 8.67 18.62
N ARG A 59 2.28 8.13 18.25
CA ARG A 59 0.97 8.76 18.48
C ARG A 59 0.67 8.91 19.96
N ASP A 60 1.04 7.92 20.77
CA ASP A 60 0.87 7.93 22.23
C ASP A 60 1.92 8.78 22.97
N GLY A 61 2.70 9.60 22.25
CA GLY A 61 3.63 10.57 22.85
C GLY A 61 5.02 10.01 23.18
N HIS A 62 5.36 8.77 22.82
CA HIS A 62 6.69 8.17 23.11
C HIS A 62 7.83 8.66 22.19
N GLY A 63 7.67 9.83 21.57
CA GLY A 63 8.65 10.47 20.69
C GLY A 63 8.92 9.69 19.39
N ARG A 64 9.85 10.21 18.57
CA ARG A 64 10.19 9.62 17.28
C ARG A 64 10.84 8.24 17.44
N ARG A 65 10.19 7.19 16.94
CA ARG A 65 10.70 5.81 16.91
C ARG A 65 11.06 5.35 15.50
N PRO A 66 12.17 4.66 15.23
CA PRO A 66 12.40 4.06 13.92
C PRO A 66 11.33 2.99 13.61
N PRO A 67 11.08 2.65 12.33
CA PRO A 67 10.22 1.53 11.98
C PRO A 67 10.65 0.25 12.68
N ASN A 68 9.69 -0.59 13.08
CA ASN A 68 10.01 -1.91 13.63
C ASN A 68 10.72 -2.78 12.57
N GLY A 69 11.47 -3.79 13.01
CA GLY A 69 12.06 -4.78 12.11
C GLY A 69 10.98 -5.60 11.38
N GLN A 70 11.34 -6.13 10.21
CA GLN A 70 10.44 -6.85 9.31
C GLN A 70 9.58 -7.90 10.04
N LYS A 71 10.16 -8.71 10.93
CA LYS A 71 9.43 -9.74 11.70
C LYS A 71 8.20 -9.16 12.42
N ILE A 72 8.34 -8.02 13.08
CA ILE A 72 7.23 -7.38 13.82
C ILE A 72 6.20 -6.82 12.85
N LEU A 73 6.64 -6.22 11.74
CA LEU A 73 5.72 -5.65 10.73
C LEU A 73 4.88 -6.74 10.05
N LEU A 74 5.49 -7.88 9.70
CA LEU A 74 4.77 -9.03 9.12
C LEU A 74 3.80 -9.64 10.13
N GLU A 75 4.21 -9.75 11.39
CA GLU A 75 3.32 -10.24 12.46
C GLU A 75 2.12 -9.31 12.68
N THR A 76 2.35 -8.00 12.67
CA THR A 76 1.27 -6.99 12.77
C THR A 76 0.27 -7.17 11.62
N TRP A 77 0.76 -7.37 10.40
CA TRP A 77 -0.09 -7.65 9.23
C TRP A 77 -0.96 -8.90 9.41
N ARG A 78 -0.38 -10.02 9.87
CA ARG A 78 -1.14 -11.25 10.15
C ARG A 78 -2.24 -11.01 11.17
N GLN A 79 -1.94 -10.29 12.24
CA GLN A 79 -2.92 -9.96 13.28
C GLN A 79 -4.07 -9.11 12.74
N VAL A 80 -3.77 -8.07 11.95
CA VAL A 80 -4.80 -7.20 11.35
C VAL A 80 -5.66 -7.97 10.35
N ILE A 81 -5.07 -8.84 9.51
CA ILE A 81 -5.83 -9.68 8.57
C ILE A 81 -6.72 -10.66 9.33
N SER A 82 -6.21 -11.31 10.36
CA SER A 82 -6.98 -12.21 11.23
C SER A 82 -8.18 -11.48 11.83
N LYS A 83 -7.95 -10.28 12.39
CA LYS A 83 -8.99 -9.47 13.00
C LYS A 83 -10.05 -9.02 11.99
N ALA A 84 -9.62 -8.60 10.80
CA ALA A 84 -10.51 -8.21 9.72
C ALA A 84 -11.43 -9.36 9.28
N ARG A 85 -10.93 -10.61 9.25
CA ARG A 85 -11.70 -11.80 8.88
C ARG A 85 -12.78 -12.19 9.90
N GLU A 86 -12.65 -11.75 11.15
CA GLU A 86 -13.71 -11.96 12.15
C GLU A 86 -15.00 -11.27 11.71
N THR A 87 -14.90 -10.04 11.19
CA THR A 87 -16.04 -9.17 10.87
C THR A 87 -16.37 -9.08 9.37
N HIS A 88 -15.39 -9.26 8.48
CA HIS A 88 -15.58 -9.17 7.03
C HIS A 88 -15.49 -10.54 6.36
N LYS A 89 -16.56 -10.96 5.66
CA LYS A 89 -16.62 -12.25 4.95
C LYS A 89 -16.42 -12.14 3.43
N GLY A 90 -16.36 -10.92 2.90
CA GLY A 90 -16.13 -10.67 1.49
C GLY A 90 -14.65 -10.73 1.09
N ALA A 91 -14.33 -10.20 -0.09
CA ALA A 91 -12.97 -10.13 -0.60
C ALA A 91 -12.11 -9.22 0.28
N ILE A 92 -10.89 -9.65 0.60
CA ILE A 92 -9.93 -8.86 1.38
C ILE A 92 -8.72 -8.57 0.50
N TYR A 93 -8.50 -7.29 0.25
CA TYR A 93 -7.32 -6.77 -0.40
C TYR A 93 -6.42 -6.15 0.67
N ILE A 94 -5.11 -6.29 0.52
CA ILE A 94 -4.16 -5.66 1.44
C ILE A 94 -3.14 -4.85 0.66
N GLY A 95 -2.49 -3.91 1.33
CA GLY A 95 -1.49 -3.10 0.69
C GLY A 95 -1.17 -1.85 1.47
N GLY A 96 -0.62 -0.87 0.80
CA GLY A 96 -0.13 0.29 1.51
C GLY A 96 0.82 1.16 0.73
N LYS A 97 1.15 2.27 1.37
CA LYS A 97 2.18 3.17 0.91
C LYS A 97 3.56 2.61 1.25
N SER A 98 4.46 2.53 0.26
CA SER A 98 5.89 2.30 0.49
C SER A 98 6.17 1.05 1.35
N MET A 99 6.79 1.22 2.52
CA MET A 99 7.06 0.14 3.48
C MET A 99 5.82 -0.69 3.82
N GLY A 100 4.66 -0.07 4.05
CA GLY A 100 3.42 -0.79 4.39
C GLY A 100 3.02 -1.77 3.29
N GLY A 101 3.05 -1.30 2.04
CA GLY A 101 2.81 -2.13 0.85
C GLY A 101 3.87 -3.20 0.65
N ARG A 102 5.14 -2.90 0.90
CA ARG A 102 6.22 -3.91 0.85
C ARG A 102 5.94 -5.05 1.82
N MET A 103 5.64 -4.74 3.08
CA MET A 103 5.35 -5.77 4.07
C MET A 103 4.10 -6.58 3.71
N ALA A 104 3.07 -5.93 3.17
CA ALA A 104 1.86 -6.60 2.68
C ALA A 104 2.19 -7.62 1.57
N SER A 105 3.03 -7.24 0.62
CA SER A 105 3.38 -8.12 -0.50
C SER A 105 4.14 -9.40 -0.10
N MET A 106 4.86 -9.36 1.02
CA MET A 106 5.66 -10.50 1.50
C MET A 106 4.83 -11.58 2.21
N ILE A 107 3.59 -11.26 2.60
CA ILE A 107 2.68 -12.17 3.32
C ILE A 107 1.38 -12.43 2.55
N ALA A 108 1.23 -11.88 1.35
CA ALA A 108 -0.01 -11.94 0.59
C ALA A 108 -0.41 -13.38 0.21
N ASP A 109 0.51 -14.12 -0.38
CA ASP A 109 0.29 -15.52 -0.78
C ASP A 109 0.06 -16.40 0.46
N GLU A 110 0.89 -16.24 1.49
CA GLU A 110 0.73 -16.94 2.79
C GLU A 110 -0.66 -16.71 3.39
N CYS A 111 -1.16 -15.47 3.32
CA CYS A 111 -2.44 -15.11 3.90
C CYS A 111 -3.62 -15.44 2.98
N SER A 112 -3.42 -15.83 1.71
CA SER A 112 -4.51 -16.08 0.74
C SER A 112 -5.50 -14.91 0.65
N VAL A 113 -4.99 -13.70 0.46
CA VAL A 113 -5.79 -12.48 0.24
C VAL A 113 -6.26 -12.40 -1.22
N SER A 114 -7.35 -11.67 -1.47
CA SER A 114 -7.94 -11.53 -2.80
C SER A 114 -7.08 -10.71 -3.76
N GLY A 115 -6.26 -9.79 -3.24
CA GLY A 115 -5.33 -9.02 -4.06
C GLY A 115 -4.45 -8.05 -3.28
N LEU A 116 -3.45 -7.51 -3.97
CA LEU A 116 -2.53 -6.49 -3.48
C LEU A 116 -2.73 -5.15 -4.18
N ILE A 117 -2.74 -4.06 -3.43
CA ILE A 117 -2.75 -2.69 -3.95
C ILE A 117 -1.60 -1.90 -3.32
N LEU A 118 -0.55 -1.65 -4.08
CA LEU A 118 0.72 -1.09 -3.60
C LEU A 118 0.91 0.32 -4.18
N LEU A 119 1.15 1.32 -3.33
CA LEU A 119 1.31 2.72 -3.72
C LEU A 119 2.75 3.18 -3.46
N GLY A 120 3.51 3.43 -4.53
CA GLY A 120 4.93 3.78 -4.45
C GLY A 120 5.75 2.66 -3.80
N TYR A 121 5.80 1.48 -4.42
CA TYR A 121 6.54 0.33 -3.88
C TYR A 121 8.06 0.61 -3.89
N PRO A 122 8.78 0.40 -2.77
CA PRO A 122 10.21 0.67 -2.72
C PRO A 122 11.00 -0.54 -3.26
N PHE A 123 11.06 -0.67 -4.59
CA PHE A 123 11.78 -1.72 -5.31
C PHE A 123 13.24 -1.83 -4.91
N TYR A 124 13.86 -0.73 -4.49
CA TYR A 124 15.19 -0.71 -3.89
C TYR A 124 15.27 0.42 -2.86
N ALA A 125 16.31 0.40 -2.01
CA ALA A 125 16.58 1.55 -1.15
C ALA A 125 17.15 2.71 -1.97
N PRO A 126 16.99 3.98 -1.53
CA PRO A 126 17.63 5.11 -2.20
C PRO A 126 19.13 4.86 -2.42
N LYS A 127 19.60 5.05 -3.65
CA LYS A 127 21.00 4.83 -4.07
C LYS A 127 21.50 3.37 -3.97
N LYS A 128 20.60 2.38 -3.85
CA LYS A 128 20.93 0.94 -3.77
C LYS A 128 20.20 0.14 -4.85
N ILE A 129 20.27 0.61 -6.09
CA ILE A 129 19.60 0.01 -7.26
C ILE A 129 20.07 -1.44 -7.49
N ASP A 130 21.31 -1.75 -7.10
CA ASP A 130 21.96 -3.06 -7.14
C ASP A 130 21.36 -4.09 -6.16
N LYS A 131 20.48 -3.67 -5.25
CA LYS A 131 19.85 -4.53 -4.24
C LYS A 131 18.32 -4.51 -4.36
N PRO A 132 17.77 -5.11 -5.43
CA PRO A 132 16.33 -5.12 -5.64
C PRO A 132 15.61 -5.94 -4.56
N ARG A 133 14.43 -5.46 -4.17
CA ARG A 133 13.53 -6.07 -3.18
C ARG A 133 12.37 -6.75 -3.89
N ILE A 134 12.69 -7.63 -4.82
CA ILE A 134 11.73 -8.25 -5.75
C ILE A 134 11.66 -9.77 -5.63
N GLU A 135 12.47 -10.39 -4.78
CA GLU A 135 12.60 -11.85 -4.70
C GLU A 135 11.24 -12.56 -4.62
N HIS A 136 10.37 -12.13 -3.70
CA HIS A 136 9.02 -12.68 -3.56
C HIS A 136 8.05 -12.24 -4.67
N LEU A 137 8.33 -11.13 -5.36
CA LEU A 137 7.50 -10.61 -6.46
C LEU A 137 7.70 -11.37 -7.78
N ILE A 138 8.81 -12.08 -7.94
CA ILE A 138 9.09 -12.88 -9.15
C ILE A 138 8.03 -13.98 -9.29
N ASP A 139 7.63 -14.61 -8.18
CA ASP A 139 6.75 -15.77 -8.18
C ASP A 139 5.38 -15.55 -7.55
N ILE A 140 5.07 -14.31 -7.12
CA ILE A 140 3.83 -14.00 -6.41
C ILE A 140 2.59 -14.49 -7.16
N LYS A 141 1.70 -15.18 -6.44
CA LYS A 141 0.45 -15.74 -6.99
C LYS A 141 -0.73 -14.80 -6.84
N THR A 142 -0.75 -14.03 -5.75
CA THR A 142 -1.78 -13.04 -5.47
C THR A 142 -1.86 -11.98 -6.59
N PRO A 143 -3.04 -11.71 -7.16
CA PRO A 143 -3.22 -10.60 -8.11
C PRO A 143 -2.73 -9.29 -7.50
N THR A 144 -1.85 -8.58 -8.20
CA THR A 144 -1.14 -7.43 -7.63
C THR A 144 -1.24 -6.23 -8.55
N LEU A 145 -1.72 -5.11 -8.01
CA LEU A 145 -1.69 -3.80 -8.64
C LEU A 145 -0.64 -2.92 -7.94
N ILE A 146 0.30 -2.36 -8.71
CA ILE A 146 1.30 -1.41 -8.24
C ILE A 146 1.09 -0.07 -8.94
N LEU A 147 0.79 0.99 -8.19
CA LEU A 147 0.72 2.36 -8.66
C LEU A 147 2.08 2.99 -8.37
N GLN A 148 2.87 3.24 -9.41
CA GLN A 148 4.27 3.63 -9.27
C GLN A 148 4.55 4.94 -10.01
N GLY A 149 5.14 5.92 -9.34
CA GLY A 149 5.60 7.13 -9.99
C GLY A 149 6.72 6.84 -10.99
N GLU A 150 6.62 7.36 -12.21
CA GLU A 150 7.63 7.12 -13.26
C GLU A 150 9.07 7.48 -12.84
N ARG A 151 9.19 8.49 -11.96
CA ARG A 151 10.47 9.03 -11.48
C ARG A 151 10.75 8.70 -10.02
N ASP A 152 10.08 7.70 -9.47
CA ASP A 152 10.31 7.28 -8.09
C ASP A 152 11.78 6.89 -7.89
N VAL A 153 12.46 7.56 -6.96
CA VAL A 153 13.86 7.33 -6.62
C VAL A 153 14.14 5.96 -5.97
N MET A 154 13.08 5.23 -5.61
CA MET A 154 13.12 3.86 -5.10
C MET A 154 12.52 2.83 -6.06
N GLY A 155 12.15 3.24 -7.28
CA GLY A 155 11.54 2.35 -8.27
C GLY A 155 11.14 3.08 -9.55
N SER A 156 12.10 3.65 -10.27
CA SER A 156 11.85 4.39 -11.50
C SER A 156 11.47 3.46 -12.63
N LYS A 157 10.63 3.94 -13.55
CA LYS A 157 10.14 3.18 -14.71
C LYS A 157 11.24 2.46 -15.49
N GLU A 158 12.28 3.20 -15.86
CA GLU A 158 13.43 2.71 -16.62
C GLU A 158 14.15 1.50 -15.97
N VAL A 159 14.10 1.40 -14.64
CA VAL A 159 14.76 0.32 -13.89
C VAL A 159 13.79 -0.84 -13.70
N VAL A 160 12.57 -0.55 -13.24
CA VAL A 160 11.60 -1.56 -12.82
C VAL A 160 11.05 -2.36 -14.00
N GLU A 161 10.89 -1.76 -15.18
CA GLU A 161 10.44 -2.47 -16.39
C GLU A 161 11.37 -3.61 -16.82
N LYS A 162 12.62 -3.61 -16.33
CA LYS A 162 13.61 -4.66 -16.61
C LYS A 162 13.54 -5.83 -15.62
N TYR A 163 12.75 -5.72 -14.55
CA TYR A 163 12.67 -6.76 -13.54
C TYR A 163 11.78 -7.93 -14.00
N PRO A 164 12.17 -9.19 -13.70
CA PRO A 164 11.42 -10.38 -14.05
C PRO A 164 10.24 -10.59 -13.07
N LEU A 165 9.30 -9.66 -13.05
CA LEU A 165 8.15 -9.71 -12.14
C LEU A 165 7.11 -10.75 -12.61
N SER A 166 6.39 -11.33 -11.65
CA SER A 166 5.28 -12.26 -11.93
C SER A 166 4.27 -11.62 -12.88
N LYS A 167 3.71 -12.41 -13.79
CA LYS A 167 2.61 -12.01 -14.68
C LYS A 167 1.32 -11.59 -13.95
N ASN A 168 1.22 -11.93 -12.66
CA ASN A 168 0.10 -11.52 -11.80
C ASN A 168 0.26 -10.09 -11.29
N ILE A 169 1.39 -9.43 -11.55
CA ILE A 169 1.66 -8.04 -11.22
C ILE A 169 1.31 -7.16 -12.43
N ASN A 170 0.39 -6.23 -12.22
CA ASN A 170 0.15 -5.11 -13.10
C ASN A 170 0.75 -3.84 -12.49
N ILE A 171 1.69 -3.20 -13.19
CA ILE A 171 2.23 -1.90 -12.79
C ILE A 171 1.55 -0.82 -13.62
N SER A 172 0.88 0.10 -12.94
CA SER A 172 0.40 1.33 -13.53
C SER A 172 1.34 2.47 -13.19
N TRP A 173 1.95 3.02 -14.25
CA TRP A 173 2.87 4.14 -14.16
C TRP A 173 2.11 5.45 -14.01
N VAL A 174 2.37 6.18 -12.93
CA VAL A 174 1.81 7.50 -12.66
C VAL A 174 2.70 8.57 -13.28
N THR A 175 2.14 9.28 -14.26
CA THR A 175 2.85 10.22 -15.13
C THR A 175 3.62 11.27 -14.34
N ASP A 176 4.91 11.37 -14.65
CA ASP A 176 5.88 12.27 -14.00
C ASP A 176 5.98 12.16 -12.46
N GLY A 177 5.28 11.18 -11.86
CA GLY A 177 5.10 11.01 -10.43
C GLY A 177 6.39 10.63 -9.72
N ASP A 178 6.54 11.12 -8.50
CA ASP A 178 7.57 10.69 -7.56
C ASP A 178 7.06 9.58 -6.63
N HIS A 179 7.74 9.34 -5.50
CA HIS A 179 7.36 8.33 -4.51
C HIS A 179 6.04 8.63 -3.77
N GLY A 180 5.58 9.88 -3.80
CA GLY A 180 4.27 10.33 -3.34
C GLY A 180 3.25 10.42 -4.48
N LEU A 181 3.59 9.93 -5.68
CA LEU A 181 2.82 10.06 -6.92
C LEU A 181 2.64 11.52 -7.37
N VAL A 182 3.46 12.44 -6.85
CA VAL A 182 3.39 13.87 -7.13
C VAL A 182 4.18 14.19 -8.40
N PRO A 183 3.57 14.83 -9.41
CA PRO A 183 4.26 15.20 -10.63
C PRO A 183 5.08 16.49 -10.44
N ARG A 184 6.04 16.78 -11.33
CA ARG A 184 6.68 18.11 -11.35
C ARG A 184 5.71 19.11 -11.94
N LYS A 185 5.82 20.38 -11.53
CA LYS A 185 5.07 21.50 -12.12
C LYS A 185 5.15 21.55 -13.65
N LYS A 186 6.30 21.23 -14.24
CA LYS A 186 6.51 21.25 -15.70
C LYS A 186 5.73 20.19 -16.48
N SER A 187 5.15 19.19 -15.80
CA SER A 187 4.31 18.17 -16.45
C SER A 187 2.95 18.72 -16.89
N GLY A 188 2.51 19.84 -16.30
CA GLY A 188 1.14 20.36 -16.46
C GLY A 188 0.08 19.64 -15.63
N LEU A 189 0.45 18.58 -14.87
CA LEU A 189 -0.43 17.84 -13.98
C LEU A 189 -0.29 18.30 -12.54
N THR A 190 -1.37 18.13 -11.77
CA THR A 190 -1.40 18.26 -10.31
C THR A 190 -1.28 16.90 -9.63
N SER A 191 -1.03 16.89 -8.31
CA SER A 191 -1.12 15.67 -7.51
C SER A 191 -2.52 15.07 -7.55
N GLU A 192 -3.56 15.91 -7.60
CA GLU A 192 -4.95 15.49 -7.61
C GLU A 192 -5.32 14.76 -8.90
N ASP A 193 -4.82 15.21 -10.05
CA ASP A 193 -4.99 14.52 -11.34
C ASP A 193 -4.43 13.08 -11.25
N ASN A 194 -3.22 12.96 -10.72
CA ASN A 194 -2.56 11.67 -10.54
C ASN A 194 -3.28 10.78 -9.51
N TYR A 195 -3.77 11.34 -8.40
CA TYR A 195 -4.46 10.57 -7.37
C TYR A 195 -5.85 10.10 -7.86
N SER A 196 -6.59 10.96 -8.56
CA SER A 196 -7.89 10.63 -9.17
C SER A 196 -7.78 9.51 -10.21
N ALA A 197 -6.74 9.57 -11.06
CA ALA A 197 -6.44 8.49 -11.99
C ALA A 197 -6.11 7.18 -11.25
N ALA A 198 -5.25 7.24 -10.22
CA ALA A 198 -4.89 6.07 -9.42
C ALA A 198 -6.10 5.45 -8.71
N ILE A 199 -7.00 6.25 -8.13
CA ILE A 199 -8.26 5.79 -7.51
C ILE A 199 -9.13 5.07 -8.53
N THR A 200 -9.27 5.61 -9.74
CA THR A 200 -10.04 4.96 -10.81
C THR A 200 -9.50 3.57 -11.14
N ILE A 201 -8.18 3.44 -11.23
CA ILE A 201 -7.51 2.16 -11.49
C ILE A 201 -7.73 1.18 -10.33
N ILE A 202 -7.59 1.64 -9.08
CA ILE A 202 -7.84 0.82 -7.88
C ILE A 202 -9.29 0.32 -7.86
N ARG A 203 -10.27 1.20 -8.14
CA ARG A 203 -11.68 0.82 -8.18
C ARG A 203 -11.97 -0.25 -9.23
N ASN A 204 -11.33 -0.19 -10.39
CA ASN A 204 -11.48 -1.21 -11.41
C ASN A 204 -10.85 -2.53 -10.99
N PHE A 205 -9.70 -2.50 -10.31
CA PHE A 205 -9.05 -3.68 -9.78
C PHE A 205 -9.87 -4.39 -8.68
N LEU A 206 -10.55 -3.63 -7.81
CA LEU A 206 -11.39 -4.14 -6.73
C LEU A 206 -12.73 -4.76 -7.18
N LYS A 207 -13.12 -4.57 -8.44
CA LYS A 207 -14.36 -5.12 -9.03
C LYS A 207 -14.17 -6.50 -9.66
N ASN A 208 -12.93 -6.92 -9.86
CA ASN A 208 -12.56 -8.22 -10.43
C ASN A 208 -12.40 -9.26 -9.32
#